data_AF-A0A916FWN5-F1
#
_entry.id   AF-A0A916FWN5-F1
#
_cell.length_a   1.000
_cell.length_b   1.000
_cell.length_c   1.000
_cell.angle_alpha   90.00
_cell.angle_beta   90.00
_cell.angle_gamma   90.00
#
_symmetry.space_group_name_H-M   'P 1'
#
loop_
_entity.id
_entity.type
_entity.pdbx_description
1 polymer ?
#
loop_
_entity_poly.entity_id
_entity_poly.type
_entity_poly.pdbx_seq_one_letter_code
_entity_poly.pdbx_strand_id
1 'polypeptide(L)'
;MSDTDRSRLDALIDLLADEVTKRIQARARIEPSEPAPAQVVPPIPADAPGPQVEPIQEPTPEPVEEPVPMVSSHAAVLMARLVIGVLIAVILINIPINAQGIALARSIPSSAALVIANGLLVREDNSPDVWVYRDGTFHWITSLEAFQHFDYRWENVHTVEPGFLNDFEKGKPVYVLVKCSDSPHIYRLENGRKRWIVDIPTFEAEGYVWSDVRFEPCRYLRSLPDGDSIPPGRGSPPPPLP
;
A
#
# COMPACT_ATOMS: atom_id res chain seq x y z
N MET A 1 -13.23 -25.88 31.30
CA MET A 1 -14.18 -25.09 30.48
C MET A 1 -15.55 -25.65 30.75
N SER A 2 -16.50 -24.85 31.22
CA SER A 2 -17.84 -25.34 31.58
C SER A 2 -18.67 -25.57 30.32
N ASP A 3 -19.63 -26.50 30.33
CA ASP A 3 -20.53 -26.73 29.18
C ASP A 3 -21.30 -25.47 28.78
N THR A 4 -21.56 -24.58 29.73
CA THR A 4 -22.18 -23.27 29.51
C THR A 4 -21.29 -22.33 28.70
N ASP A 5 -19.97 -22.36 28.93
CA ASP A 5 -19.04 -21.52 28.16
C ASP A 5 -18.89 -22.02 26.72
N ARG A 6 -18.93 -23.34 26.52
CA ARG A 6 -18.86 -23.96 25.19
C ARG A 6 -20.10 -23.60 24.36
N SER A 7 -21.29 -23.69 24.96
CA SER A 7 -22.54 -23.32 24.29
C SER A 7 -22.62 -21.83 23.93
N ARG A 8 -22.05 -20.95 24.74
CA ARG A 8 -21.95 -19.51 24.42
C ARG A 8 -20.97 -19.23 23.29
N LEU A 9 -19.86 -19.97 23.23
CA LEU A 9 -18.89 -19.85 22.14
C LEU A 9 -19.51 -20.32 20.82
N ASP A 10 -20.21 -21.46 20.84
CA ASP A 10 -20.88 -22.02 19.67
C ASP A 10 -21.94 -21.05 19.12
N ALA A 11 -22.75 -20.44 19.99
CA ALA A 11 -23.73 -19.44 19.60
C ALA A 11 -23.11 -18.17 18.96
N LEU A 12 -21.92 -17.76 19.41
CA LEU A 12 -21.19 -16.64 18.81
C LEU A 12 -20.61 -16.99 17.45
N ILE A 13 -20.11 -18.22 17.28
CA ILE A 13 -19.58 -18.71 16.01
C ILE A 13 -20.68 -18.77 14.96
N ASP A 14 -21.86 -19.28 15.31
CA ASP A 14 -23.01 -19.35 14.41
C ASP A 14 -23.47 -17.95 13.97
N LEU A 15 -23.51 -16.99 14.90
CA LEU A 15 -23.89 -15.61 14.59
C LEU A 15 -22.89 -14.91 13.66
N LEU A 16 -21.59 -15.20 13.80
CA LEU A 16 -20.56 -14.69 12.89
C LEU A 16 -20.66 -15.34 11.50
N ALA A 17 -20.94 -16.64 11.42
CA ALA A 17 -21.09 -17.35 10.15
C ALA A 17 -22.27 -16.81 9.31
N ASP A 18 -23.38 -16.47 9.97
CA ASP A 18 -24.56 -15.90 9.30
C ASP A 18 -24.28 -14.49 8.74
N GLU A 19 -23.60 -13.63 9.50
CA GLU A 19 -23.26 -12.27 9.03
C GLU A 19 -22.27 -12.31 7.85
N VAL A 20 -21.31 -13.23 7.86
CA VAL A 20 -20.37 -13.42 6.73
C VAL A 20 -21.12 -13.90 5.48
N THR A 21 -21.98 -14.90 5.60
CA THR A 21 -22.81 -15.39 4.49
C THR A 21 -23.66 -14.28 3.89
N LYS A 22 -24.29 -13.45 4.74
CA LYS A 22 -25.11 -12.32 4.31
C LYS A 22 -24.30 -11.29 3.52
N ARG A 23 -23.06 -10.99 3.93
CA ARG A 23 -22.18 -10.06 3.21
C ARG A 23 -21.69 -10.62 1.88
N ILE A 24 -21.43 -11.92 1.79
CA ILE A 24 -21.05 -12.58 0.53
C ILE A 24 -22.23 -12.52 -0.45
N GLN A 25 -23.45 -12.79 -0.01
CA GLN A 25 -24.63 -12.68 -0.87
C GLN A 25 -24.92 -11.25 -1.31
N ALA A 26 -24.71 -10.25 -0.44
CA ALA A 26 -24.84 -8.84 -0.81
C ALA A 26 -23.83 -8.42 -1.88
N ARG A 27 -22.59 -8.92 -1.82
CA ARG A 27 -21.58 -8.71 -2.87
C ARG A 27 -21.93 -9.43 -4.17
N ALA A 28 -22.41 -10.67 -4.08
CA ALA A 28 -22.80 -11.45 -5.25
C ALA A 28 -24.01 -10.87 -6.01
N ARG A 29 -24.84 -10.05 -5.37
CA ARG A 29 -25.97 -9.37 -6.01
C ARG A 29 -25.56 -8.11 -6.81
N ILE A 30 -24.32 -7.63 -6.65
CA ILE A 30 -23.87 -6.35 -7.24
C ILE A 30 -23.21 -6.51 -8.63
N GLU A 31 -22.91 -7.73 -9.11
CA GLU A 31 -22.46 -7.92 -10.51
C GLU A 31 -23.15 -9.14 -11.16
N PRO A 32 -23.64 -8.96 -12.40
CA PRO A 32 -22.75 -9.07 -13.56
C PRO A 32 -22.85 -7.84 -14.49
N SER A 33 -21.72 -7.15 -14.70
CA SER A 33 -21.56 -6.28 -15.88
C SER A 33 -21.22 -7.16 -17.09
N GLU A 34 -22.20 -7.35 -17.96
CA GLU A 34 -22.02 -7.94 -19.28
C GLU A 34 -21.10 -7.03 -20.14
N PRO A 35 -20.07 -7.57 -20.83
CA PRO A 35 -19.21 -6.75 -21.68
C PRO A 35 -19.93 -6.38 -22.98
N ALA A 36 -20.09 -5.07 -23.22
CA ALA A 36 -20.63 -4.55 -24.48
C ALA A 36 -19.66 -4.84 -25.67
N PRO A 37 -20.18 -5.14 -26.88
CA PRO A 37 -19.39 -5.68 -27.98
C PRO A 37 -18.49 -4.65 -28.65
N ALA A 38 -17.30 -5.09 -29.07
CA ALA A 38 -16.33 -4.32 -29.84
C ALA A 38 -16.91 -3.86 -31.19
N GLN A 39 -16.92 -2.55 -31.44
CA GLN A 39 -17.27 -1.99 -32.75
C GLN A 39 -16.04 -1.97 -33.66
N VAL A 40 -16.14 -2.69 -34.76
CA VAL A 40 -15.16 -2.75 -35.86
C VAL A 40 -15.38 -1.55 -36.77
N VAL A 41 -14.36 -0.71 -36.97
CA VAL A 41 -14.38 0.41 -37.92
C VAL A 41 -13.98 -0.10 -39.31
N PRO A 42 -14.79 0.11 -40.37
CA PRO A 42 -14.36 -0.17 -41.74
C PRO A 42 -13.56 1.01 -42.35
N PRO A 43 -12.63 0.75 -43.29
CA PRO A 43 -11.75 1.77 -43.86
C PRO A 43 -12.44 2.63 -44.94
N ILE A 44 -12.06 3.91 -44.99
CA ILE A 44 -12.47 4.92 -45.96
C ILE A 44 -11.71 4.68 -47.29
N PRO A 45 -12.38 4.56 -48.46
CA PRO A 45 -11.71 4.62 -49.74
C PRO A 45 -11.52 6.08 -50.18
N ALA A 46 -10.29 6.36 -50.59
CA ALA A 46 -9.90 7.55 -51.32
C ALA A 46 -10.44 7.52 -52.74
N ASP A 47 -11.11 8.57 -53.20
CA ASP A 47 -10.96 9.05 -54.56
C ASP A 47 -11.49 10.48 -54.74
N ALA A 48 -10.94 11.13 -55.75
CA ALA A 48 -11.38 12.34 -56.45
C ALA A 48 -10.75 13.70 -56.07
N PRO A 49 -10.43 14.53 -57.10
CA PRO A 49 -9.19 15.30 -57.16
C PRO A 49 -9.38 16.80 -56.90
N GLY A 50 -8.26 17.47 -56.63
CA GLY A 50 -8.19 18.84 -56.14
C GLY A 50 -8.70 19.94 -57.09
N PRO A 51 -9.11 21.11 -56.56
CA PRO A 51 -9.58 22.23 -57.37
C PRO A 51 -8.43 23.11 -57.86
N GLN A 52 -8.54 23.55 -59.11
CA GLN A 52 -7.67 24.55 -59.73
C GLN A 52 -8.00 25.97 -59.24
N VAL A 53 -6.96 26.79 -59.20
CA VAL A 53 -6.94 28.18 -58.69
C VAL A 53 -7.36 29.14 -59.81
N GLU A 54 -8.39 29.96 -59.57
CA GLU A 54 -8.72 31.14 -60.38
C GLU A 54 -8.27 32.44 -59.66
N PRO A 55 -7.88 33.51 -60.39
CA PRO A 55 -7.16 34.65 -59.82
C PRO A 55 -8.06 35.78 -59.32
N ILE A 56 -7.50 36.53 -58.37
CA ILE A 56 -8.06 37.64 -57.57
C ILE A 56 -8.40 38.88 -58.43
N GLN A 57 -9.50 39.56 -58.08
CA GLN A 57 -9.75 40.97 -58.41
C GLN A 57 -10.34 41.70 -57.18
N GLU A 58 -9.78 42.85 -56.84
CA GLU A 58 -10.20 43.82 -55.80
C GLU A 58 -10.16 45.23 -56.43
N PRO A 59 -10.68 46.33 -55.84
CA PRO A 59 -11.75 46.51 -54.83
C PRO A 59 -12.71 47.72 -55.10
N THR A 60 -13.66 47.98 -54.17
CA THR A 60 -14.23 49.32 -53.74
C THR A 60 -15.45 49.91 -54.50
N PRO A 61 -16.34 50.76 -53.89
CA PRO A 61 -17.02 50.78 -52.57
C PRO A 61 -18.59 50.88 -52.63
N GLU A 62 -19.27 50.69 -51.48
CA GLU A 62 -20.68 51.05 -51.16
C GLU A 62 -20.97 52.58 -51.21
N PRO A 63 -22.21 53.16 -51.16
CA PRO A 63 -23.40 52.75 -50.36
C PRO A 63 -24.82 53.10 -50.94
N VAL A 64 -25.86 52.93 -50.10
CA VAL A 64 -27.16 53.68 -50.00
C VAL A 64 -28.45 52.81 -50.02
N GLU A 65 -28.92 52.48 -48.80
CA GLU A 65 -30.25 52.82 -48.22
C GLU A 65 -31.55 52.03 -48.60
N GLU A 66 -31.95 51.10 -47.69
CA GLU A 66 -33.27 50.76 -47.05
C GLU A 66 -34.65 51.07 -47.73
N PRO A 67 -35.80 50.35 -47.46
CA PRO A 67 -36.25 49.86 -46.13
C PRO A 67 -37.08 48.53 -45.97
N VAL A 68 -37.07 48.10 -44.70
CA VAL A 68 -37.74 47.10 -43.80
C VAL A 68 -39.30 46.93 -43.86
N PRO A 69 -40.04 46.14 -42.99
CA PRO A 69 -39.72 45.04 -42.03
C PRO A 69 -40.77 43.87 -41.89
N MET A 70 -40.52 42.96 -40.93
CA MET A 70 -41.40 42.12 -40.06
C MET A 70 -41.20 40.59 -40.28
N VAL A 71 -40.77 39.79 -39.30
CA VAL A 71 -41.13 39.75 -37.88
C VAL A 71 -39.90 39.44 -37.02
N SER A 72 -39.66 40.26 -35.99
CA SER A 72 -38.69 39.99 -34.94
C SER A 72 -39.17 38.84 -34.06
N SER A 73 -38.63 37.64 -34.24
CA SER A 73 -38.72 36.60 -33.22
C SER A 73 -37.63 36.84 -32.17
N HIS A 74 -37.72 37.96 -31.43
CA HIS A 74 -36.89 38.15 -30.22
C HIS A 74 -37.06 36.97 -29.25
N ALA A 75 -38.23 36.32 -29.25
CA ALA A 75 -38.46 35.06 -28.56
C ALA A 75 -37.59 33.91 -29.08
N ALA A 76 -37.41 33.74 -30.39
CA ALA A 76 -36.58 32.66 -30.94
C ALA A 76 -35.10 32.89 -30.66
N VAL A 77 -34.62 34.14 -30.74
CA VAL A 77 -33.23 34.48 -30.40
C VAL A 77 -32.97 34.31 -28.90
N LEU A 78 -33.93 34.69 -28.04
CA LEU A 78 -33.84 34.45 -26.59
C LEU A 78 -33.87 32.96 -26.24
N MET A 79 -34.74 32.19 -26.88
CA MET A 79 -34.82 30.73 -26.69
C MET A 79 -33.56 30.04 -27.18
N ALA A 80 -33.01 30.44 -28.34
CA ALA A 80 -31.75 29.91 -28.84
C ALA A 80 -30.58 30.21 -27.89
N ARG A 81 -30.50 31.43 -27.34
CA ARG A 81 -29.49 31.81 -26.34
C ARG A 81 -29.63 31.02 -25.04
N LEU A 82 -30.86 30.76 -24.60
CA LEU A 82 -31.13 29.98 -23.40
C LEU A 82 -30.71 28.51 -23.59
N VAL A 83 -31.04 27.91 -24.73
CA VAL A 83 -30.63 26.53 -25.06
C VAL A 83 -29.10 26.42 -25.16
N ILE A 84 -28.43 27.38 -25.81
CA ILE A 84 -26.96 27.42 -25.88
C ILE A 84 -26.36 27.59 -24.48
N GLY A 85 -26.91 28.47 -23.65
CA GLY A 85 -26.45 28.68 -22.27
C GLY A 85 -26.59 27.42 -21.41
N VAL A 86 -27.71 26.71 -21.53
CA VAL A 86 -27.92 25.43 -20.82
C VAL A 86 -26.96 24.35 -21.33
N LEU A 87 -26.72 24.26 -22.64
CA LEU A 87 -25.74 23.33 -23.21
C LEU A 87 -24.33 23.62 -22.70
N ILE A 88 -23.91 24.89 -22.68
CA ILE A 88 -22.61 25.30 -22.13
C ILE A 88 -22.53 24.96 -20.64
N ALA A 89 -23.59 25.21 -19.86
CA ALA A 89 -23.60 24.88 -18.43
C ALA A 89 -23.50 23.36 -18.18
N VAL A 90 -24.25 22.54 -18.94
CA VAL A 90 -24.17 21.08 -18.86
C VAL A 90 -22.78 20.58 -19.23
N ILE A 91 -22.19 21.15 -20.29
CA ILE A 91 -20.82 20.84 -20.70
C ILE A 91 -19.83 21.24 -19.60
N LEU A 92 -19.93 22.42 -19.00
CA LEU A 92 -19.02 22.86 -17.92
C LEU A 92 -19.17 22.03 -16.64
N ILE A 93 -20.37 21.54 -16.32
CA ILE A 93 -20.61 20.70 -15.14
C ILE A 93 -20.09 19.27 -15.37
N ASN A 94 -20.13 18.78 -16.62
CA ASN A 94 -19.79 17.39 -16.95
C ASN A 94 -18.43 17.24 -17.65
N ILE A 95 -17.67 18.33 -17.88
CA ILE A 95 -16.26 18.25 -18.26
C ILE A 95 -15.47 17.83 -17.01
N PRO A 96 -14.81 16.66 -17.02
CA PRO A 96 -13.90 16.32 -15.95
C PRO A 96 -12.70 17.28 -16.05
N ILE A 97 -12.51 18.12 -15.03
CA ILE A 97 -11.34 19.00 -14.92
C ILE A 97 -10.13 18.12 -14.59
N ASN A 98 -9.62 17.38 -15.58
CA ASN A 98 -8.44 16.54 -15.44
C ASN A 98 -7.61 16.47 -16.74
N ALA A 99 -7.89 17.32 -17.71
CA ALA A 99 -6.95 17.59 -18.79
C ALA A 99 -6.07 18.79 -18.40
N GLN A 100 -4.78 18.50 -18.16
CA GLN A 100 -3.66 19.41 -17.90
C GLN A 100 -3.30 19.58 -16.42
N GLY A 101 -2.46 18.64 -15.95
CA GLY A 101 -1.67 18.78 -14.74
C GLY A 101 -0.77 20.02 -14.82
N ILE A 102 -1.17 21.05 -14.11
CA ILE A 102 -0.29 22.15 -13.73
C ILE A 102 0.46 21.64 -12.50
N ALA A 103 1.68 21.18 -12.70
CA ALA A 103 2.64 20.75 -11.68
C ALA A 103 3.10 21.96 -10.84
N LEU A 104 2.17 22.64 -10.16
CA LEU A 104 2.44 23.80 -9.32
C LEU A 104 1.60 23.73 -8.04
N ALA A 105 1.85 22.69 -7.25
CA ALA A 105 1.73 22.77 -5.81
C ALA A 105 2.84 21.90 -5.22
N ARG A 106 4.01 22.55 -5.10
CA ARG A 106 4.92 22.49 -3.95
C ARG A 106 4.97 21.13 -3.26
N SER A 107 6.12 20.46 -3.39
CA SER A 107 6.81 19.81 -2.27
C SER A 107 5.92 19.72 -1.04
N ILE A 108 5.19 18.63 -0.87
CA ILE A 108 4.74 18.28 0.47
C ILE A 108 6.07 18.06 1.20
N PRO A 109 6.50 18.91 2.16
CA PRO A 109 7.42 18.38 3.13
C PRO A 109 6.55 17.39 3.91
N SER A 110 6.60 16.11 3.54
CA SER A 110 6.00 15.06 4.36
C SER A 110 6.84 14.83 5.61
N SER A 111 7.55 15.84 6.09
CA SER A 111 7.98 15.99 7.47
C SER A 111 6.76 16.47 8.27
N ALA A 112 5.69 15.67 8.30
CA ALA A 112 4.87 15.64 9.51
C ALA A 112 5.90 15.40 10.62
N ALA A 113 6.10 16.37 11.52
CA ALA A 113 7.14 16.32 12.51
C ALA A 113 7.07 14.97 13.23
N LEU A 114 7.95 14.04 12.86
CA LEU A 114 7.92 12.69 13.39
C LEU A 114 8.30 12.83 14.85
N VAL A 115 7.32 12.65 15.74
CA VAL A 115 7.58 12.72 17.17
C VAL A 115 8.36 11.48 17.54
N ILE A 116 9.63 11.68 17.89
CA ILE A 116 10.51 10.59 18.30
C ILE A 116 10.18 10.26 19.75
N ALA A 117 9.48 9.15 19.92
CA ALA A 117 9.04 8.63 21.20
C ALA A 117 9.13 7.11 21.21
N ASN A 118 9.14 6.53 22.41
CA ASN A 118 9.21 5.09 22.59
C ASN A 118 8.07 4.39 21.82
N GLY A 119 8.42 3.35 21.07
CA GLY A 119 7.50 2.60 20.22
C GLY A 119 7.38 3.11 18.78
N LEU A 120 8.05 4.22 18.43
CA LEU A 120 8.13 4.67 17.04
C LEU A 120 8.82 3.60 16.19
N LEU A 121 8.14 3.14 15.14
CA LEU A 121 8.67 2.22 14.15
C LEU A 121 9.04 2.97 12.88
N VAL A 122 10.25 2.79 12.38
CA VAL A 122 10.73 3.43 11.15
C VAL A 122 11.43 2.43 10.23
N ARG A 123 11.45 2.76 8.94
CA ARG A 123 12.25 2.11 7.91
C ARG A 123 12.75 3.18 6.94
N GLU A 124 14.01 3.13 6.55
CA GLU A 124 14.53 4.03 5.51
C GLU A 124 14.03 3.58 4.13
N ASP A 125 13.69 4.51 3.24
CA ASP A 125 13.10 4.18 1.93
C ASP A 125 14.00 3.28 1.05
N ASN A 126 15.31 3.31 1.28
CA ASN A 126 16.31 2.52 0.58
C ASN A 126 16.69 1.20 1.28
N SER A 127 16.05 0.85 2.40
CA SER A 127 16.36 -0.36 3.17
C SER A 127 15.09 -1.12 3.57
N PRO A 128 15.08 -2.45 3.55
CA PRO A 128 13.97 -3.23 4.08
C PRO A 128 13.93 -3.27 5.62
N ASP A 129 14.99 -2.83 6.30
CA ASP A 129 15.17 -3.01 7.75
C ASP A 129 14.24 -2.11 8.57
N VAL A 130 13.50 -2.72 9.49
CA VAL A 130 12.61 -1.99 10.40
C VAL A 130 13.30 -1.79 11.74
N TRP A 131 13.20 -0.57 12.26
CA TRP A 131 13.79 -0.16 13.53
C TRP A 131 12.70 0.34 14.47
N VAL A 132 12.88 0.08 15.76
CA VAL A 132 12.01 0.61 16.81
C VAL A 132 12.80 1.54 17.72
N TYR A 133 12.26 2.72 18.00
CA TYR A 133 12.85 3.65 18.97
C TYR A 133 12.43 3.26 20.39
N ARG A 134 13.41 2.97 21.26
CA ARG A 134 13.19 2.70 22.69
C ARG A 134 14.37 3.20 23.51
N ASP A 135 14.07 3.76 24.67
CA ASP A 135 15.07 4.17 25.68
C ASP A 135 16.19 5.06 25.13
N GLY A 136 15.85 5.94 24.18
CA GLY A 136 16.79 6.89 23.59
C GLY A 136 17.48 6.42 22.30
N THR A 137 17.35 5.15 21.92
CA THR A 137 18.09 4.56 20.80
C THR A 137 17.19 3.82 19.81
N PHE A 138 17.65 3.65 18.56
CA PHE A 138 16.98 2.80 17.58
C PHE A 138 17.50 1.36 17.64
N HIS A 139 16.58 0.41 17.74
CA HIS A 139 16.88 -1.02 17.79
C HIS A 139 16.36 -1.69 16.52
N TRP A 140 17.24 -2.41 15.81
CA TRP A 140 16.86 -3.15 14.61
C TRP A 140 16.01 -4.37 14.96
N ILE A 141 14.90 -4.54 14.25
CA ILE A 141 14.04 -5.73 14.36
C ILE A 141 14.54 -6.77 13.37
N THR A 142 15.19 -7.80 13.90
CA THR A 142 16.06 -8.70 13.10
C THR A 142 15.33 -9.74 12.25
N SER A 143 14.00 -9.88 12.39
CA SER A 143 13.21 -10.84 11.62
C SER A 143 11.73 -10.47 11.61
N LEU A 144 10.99 -11.03 10.65
CA LEU A 144 9.53 -10.92 10.63
C LEU A 144 8.91 -11.55 11.87
N GLU A 145 9.47 -12.65 12.36
CA GLU A 145 9.08 -13.30 13.60
C GLU A 145 9.27 -12.38 14.80
N ALA A 146 10.39 -11.65 14.89
CA ALA A 146 10.57 -10.61 15.91
C ALA A 146 9.51 -9.52 15.77
N PHE A 147 9.25 -9.08 14.55
CA PHE A 147 8.24 -8.05 14.29
C PHE A 147 6.86 -8.47 14.81
N GLN A 148 6.42 -9.68 14.48
CA GLN A 148 5.14 -10.23 14.92
C GLN A 148 5.12 -10.53 16.42
N HIS A 149 6.22 -11.04 16.97
CA HIS A 149 6.29 -11.42 18.38
C HIS A 149 6.09 -10.25 19.34
N PHE A 150 6.62 -9.08 18.97
CA PHE A 150 6.46 -7.85 19.75
C PHE A 150 5.21 -7.06 19.36
N ASP A 151 4.25 -7.69 18.69
CA ASP A 151 2.96 -7.12 18.25
C ASP A 151 3.10 -5.83 17.42
N TYR A 152 4.23 -5.68 16.71
CA TYR A 152 4.40 -4.56 15.79
C TYR A 152 3.51 -4.74 14.56
N ARG A 153 3.06 -3.61 14.01
CA ARG A 153 2.13 -3.59 12.87
C ARG A 153 2.71 -2.76 11.75
N TRP A 154 2.66 -3.29 10.53
CA TRP A 154 3.22 -2.62 9.34
C TRP A 154 2.60 -1.26 9.07
N GLU A 155 1.32 -1.09 9.41
CA GLU A 155 0.61 0.20 9.33
C GLU A 155 1.18 1.29 10.24
N ASN A 156 1.95 0.92 11.27
CA ASN A 156 2.62 1.84 12.18
C ASN A 156 4.08 2.12 11.80
N VAL A 157 4.59 1.48 10.75
CA VAL A 157 5.97 1.68 10.28
C VAL A 157 6.02 2.92 9.40
N HIS A 158 6.75 3.94 9.85
CA HIS A 158 6.96 5.17 9.11
C HIS A 158 8.16 5.04 8.16
N THR A 159 7.95 5.35 6.88
CA THR A 159 9.07 5.50 5.95
C THR A 159 9.76 6.84 6.19
N VAL A 160 11.08 6.82 6.39
CA VAL A 160 11.92 8.00 6.57
C VAL A 160 12.93 8.11 5.42
N GLU A 161 13.53 9.29 5.28
CA GLU A 161 14.56 9.53 4.25
C GLU A 161 15.82 8.67 4.50
N PRO A 162 16.51 8.23 3.44
CA PRO A 162 17.80 7.55 3.57
C PRO A 162 18.78 8.35 4.42
N GLY A 163 19.40 7.70 5.40
CA GLY A 163 20.38 8.31 6.30
C GLY A 163 19.78 8.97 7.53
N PHE A 164 18.45 9.04 7.67
CA PHE A 164 17.79 9.51 8.89
C PHE A 164 18.30 8.80 10.14
N LEU A 165 18.54 7.48 10.06
CA LEU A 165 19.01 6.70 11.21
C LEU A 165 20.47 6.95 11.59
N ASN A 166 21.24 7.68 10.78
CA ASN A 166 22.64 7.97 11.07
C ASN A 166 22.81 9.01 12.18
N ASP A 167 21.79 9.84 12.41
CA ASP A 167 21.80 10.88 13.44
C ASP A 167 21.45 10.34 14.84
N PHE A 168 21.12 9.04 14.94
CA PHE A 168 20.70 8.40 16.18
C PHE A 168 21.66 7.30 16.61
N GLU A 169 21.78 7.14 17.92
CA GLU A 169 22.47 5.99 18.49
C GLU A 169 21.68 4.70 18.22
N LYS A 170 22.41 3.65 17.82
CA LYS A 170 21.86 2.33 17.51
C LYS A 170 22.03 1.44 18.73
N GLY A 171 20.90 1.01 19.29
CA GLY A 171 20.85 0.07 20.40
C GLY A 171 21.07 -1.37 19.97
N LYS A 172 21.03 -2.29 20.95
CA LYS A 172 21.12 -3.73 20.69
C LYS A 172 19.95 -4.17 19.78
N PRO A 173 20.19 -5.00 18.75
CA PRO A 173 19.11 -5.50 17.93
C PRO A 173 18.11 -6.36 18.73
N VAL A 174 16.89 -6.39 18.24
CA VAL A 174 15.76 -7.11 18.82
C VAL A 174 15.70 -8.48 18.18
N TYR A 175 15.95 -9.52 18.97
CA TYR A 175 15.93 -10.91 18.54
C TYR A 175 14.78 -11.69 19.17
N VAL A 176 14.41 -12.81 18.54
CA VAL A 176 13.61 -13.85 19.18
C VAL A 176 14.51 -15.03 19.47
N LEU A 177 14.48 -15.50 20.72
CA LEU A 177 15.18 -16.68 21.16
C LEU A 177 14.19 -17.83 21.24
N VAL A 178 14.53 -18.95 20.60
CA VAL A 178 13.65 -20.11 20.51
C VAL A 178 14.38 -21.39 20.85
N LYS A 179 13.64 -22.33 21.42
CA LYS A 179 14.07 -23.68 21.76
C LYS A 179 12.89 -24.62 21.56
N CYS A 180 13.15 -25.91 21.39
CA CYS A 180 12.10 -26.92 21.42
C CYS A 180 12.32 -27.90 22.57
N SER A 181 11.24 -28.55 23.02
CA SER A 181 11.26 -29.45 24.19
C SER A 181 12.24 -30.61 24.04
N ASP A 182 12.37 -31.14 22.82
CA ASP A 182 13.12 -32.37 22.56
C ASP A 182 14.59 -32.10 22.19
N SER A 183 15.08 -30.86 22.38
CA SER A 183 16.44 -30.45 22.01
C SER A 183 17.07 -29.58 23.09
N PRO A 184 18.35 -29.81 23.45
CA PRO A 184 19.08 -28.93 24.37
C PRO A 184 19.44 -27.58 23.74
N HIS A 185 19.39 -27.45 22.41
CA HIS A 185 19.90 -26.28 21.69
C HIS A 185 18.96 -25.06 21.76
N ILE A 186 19.56 -23.88 21.89
CA ILE A 186 18.89 -22.57 21.82
C ILE A 186 19.26 -21.92 20.49
N TYR A 187 18.29 -21.29 19.85
CA TYR A 187 18.47 -20.60 18.59
C TYR A 187 18.05 -19.15 18.68
N ARG A 188 18.79 -18.29 18.00
CA ARG A 188 18.42 -16.91 17.70
C ARG A 188 17.81 -16.85 16.30
N LEU A 189 16.67 -16.21 16.15
CA LEU A 189 16.08 -15.93 14.84
C LEU A 189 16.59 -14.59 14.32
N GLU A 190 17.20 -14.60 13.14
CA GLU A 190 17.82 -13.43 12.51
C GLU A 190 17.77 -13.60 10.99
N ASN A 191 17.27 -12.58 10.28
CA ASN A 191 17.15 -12.56 8.82
C ASN A 191 16.45 -13.80 8.23
N GLY A 192 15.41 -14.28 8.91
CA GLY A 192 14.67 -15.49 8.51
C GLY A 192 15.44 -16.81 8.67
N ARG A 193 16.57 -16.80 9.38
CA ARG A 193 17.38 -17.99 9.67
C ARG A 193 17.41 -18.27 11.16
N LYS A 194 17.51 -19.55 11.52
CA LYS A 194 17.83 -19.96 12.89
C LYS A 194 19.35 -20.08 13.04
N ARG A 195 19.90 -19.38 14.02
CA ARG A 195 21.33 -19.43 14.36
C ARG A 195 21.51 -20.12 15.69
N TRP A 196 22.31 -21.16 15.73
CA TRP A 196 22.55 -21.94 16.95
C TRP A 196 23.48 -21.19 17.90
N ILE A 197 23.04 -20.99 19.15
CA ILE A 197 23.89 -20.49 20.24
C ILE A 197 24.62 -21.68 20.85
N VAL A 198 25.95 -21.71 20.68
CA VAL A 198 26.73 -22.95 20.84
C VAL A 198 26.76 -23.48 22.28
N ASP A 199 26.67 -22.59 23.27
CA ASP A 199 26.71 -22.94 24.69
C ASP A 199 26.10 -21.83 25.57
N ILE A 200 25.90 -22.15 26.86
CA ILE A 200 25.36 -21.23 27.86
C ILE A 200 26.28 -20.02 28.11
N PRO A 201 27.62 -20.16 28.20
CA PRO A 201 28.51 -19.01 28.33
C PRO A 201 28.34 -18.00 27.18
N THR A 202 28.15 -18.47 25.95
CA THR A 202 27.86 -17.60 24.81
C THR A 202 26.51 -16.91 24.96
N PHE A 203 25.48 -17.66 25.39
CA PHE A 203 24.15 -17.09 25.64
C PHE A 203 24.19 -15.93 26.65
N GLU A 204 24.92 -16.11 27.76
CA GLU A 204 25.09 -15.09 28.80
C GLU A 204 25.96 -13.93 28.34
N ALA A 205 27.03 -14.19 27.58
CA ALA A 205 27.92 -13.16 27.05
C ALA A 205 27.22 -12.23 26.06
N GLU A 206 26.27 -12.75 25.28
CA GLU A 206 25.39 -11.94 24.41
C GLU A 206 24.38 -11.09 25.22
N GLY A 207 24.24 -11.38 26.52
CA GLY A 207 23.31 -10.71 27.43
C GLY A 207 21.88 -11.21 27.31
N TYR A 208 21.68 -12.42 26.79
CA TYR A 208 20.37 -13.05 26.74
C TYR A 208 19.95 -13.55 28.13
N VAL A 209 18.64 -13.54 28.38
CA VAL A 209 18.06 -14.05 29.61
C VAL A 209 17.09 -15.19 29.31
N TRP A 210 17.05 -16.19 30.19
CA TRP A 210 16.24 -17.39 29.99
C TRP A 210 14.73 -17.13 29.90
N SER A 211 14.25 -16.05 30.54
CA SER A 211 12.85 -15.62 30.44
C SER A 211 12.42 -15.26 29.03
N ASP A 212 13.37 -14.92 28.16
CA ASP A 212 13.11 -14.49 26.78
C ASP A 212 13.15 -15.68 25.81
N VAL A 213 13.54 -16.87 26.28
CA VAL A 213 13.59 -18.09 25.46
C VAL A 213 12.20 -18.68 25.34
N ARG A 214 11.70 -18.74 24.11
CA ARG A 214 10.38 -19.28 23.81
C ARG A 214 10.46 -20.74 23.38
N PHE A 215 9.44 -21.51 23.76
CA PHE A 215 9.25 -22.85 23.25
C PHE A 215 8.49 -22.83 21.94
N GLU A 216 9.09 -23.39 20.91
CA GLU A 216 8.48 -23.61 19.62
C GLU A 216 8.47 -25.11 19.27
N PRO A 217 7.51 -25.59 18.47
CA PRO A 217 7.48 -26.99 18.05
C PRO A 217 8.78 -27.40 17.33
N CYS A 218 9.32 -28.58 17.64
CA CYS A 218 10.54 -29.08 16.98
C CYS A 218 10.42 -29.09 15.45
N ARG A 219 9.22 -29.39 14.92
CA ARG A 219 8.91 -29.36 13.48
C ARG A 219 9.08 -27.97 12.85
N TYR A 220 8.72 -26.91 13.58
CA TYR A 220 8.86 -25.53 13.10
C TYR A 220 10.34 -25.16 13.04
N LEU A 221 11.09 -25.43 14.11
CA LEU A 221 12.54 -25.15 14.12
C LEU A 221 13.26 -25.90 13.00
N ARG A 222 12.94 -27.17 12.74
CA ARG A 222 13.52 -27.94 11.62
C ARG A 222 13.16 -27.38 10.24
N SER A 223 12.06 -26.64 10.10
CA SER A 223 11.64 -26.04 8.83
C SER A 223 12.36 -24.73 8.52
N LEU A 224 12.94 -24.07 9.53
CA LEU A 224 13.66 -22.82 9.35
C LEU A 224 15.05 -23.08 8.72
N PRO A 225 15.50 -22.24 7.78
CA PRO A 225 16.85 -22.32 7.24
C PRO A 225 17.90 -22.13 8.32
N ASP A 226 18.98 -22.92 8.25
CA ASP A 226 20.15 -22.73 9.10
C ASP A 226 20.92 -21.45 8.72
N GLY A 227 21.37 -20.74 9.75
CA GLY A 227 22.41 -19.72 9.66
C GLY A 227 23.67 -20.19 10.40
N ASP A 228 24.72 -19.38 10.35
CA ASP A 228 25.96 -19.68 11.07
C ASP A 228 25.72 -19.68 12.60
N SER A 229 26.54 -20.41 13.33
CA SER A 229 26.47 -20.47 14.78
C SER A 229 26.80 -19.11 15.44
N ILE A 230 26.58 -19.04 16.73
CA ILE A 230 26.96 -17.92 17.59
C ILE A 230 27.83 -18.50 18.71
N PRO A 231 29.15 -18.18 18.76
CA PRO A 231 29.93 -17.44 17.76
C PRO A 231 30.04 -18.19 16.41
N PRO A 232 30.42 -17.51 15.31
CA PRO A 232 30.48 -18.11 13.97
C PRO A 232 31.50 -19.25 13.87
N GLY A 233 31.30 -20.13 12.88
CA GLY A 233 32.28 -21.16 12.50
C GLY A 233 32.09 -22.55 13.14
N ARG A 234 31.03 -22.78 13.90
CA ARG A 234 30.64 -24.14 14.37
C ARG A 234 29.53 -24.79 13.54
N GLY A 235 28.85 -24.03 12.67
CA GLY A 235 27.83 -24.57 11.77
C GLY A 235 26.58 -25.06 12.51
N SER A 236 26.01 -26.19 12.07
CA SER A 236 24.81 -26.78 12.68
C SER A 236 25.11 -27.45 14.03
N PRO A 237 24.14 -27.47 14.97
CA PRO A 237 24.30 -28.13 16.26
C PRO A 237 24.58 -29.62 16.15
N PRO A 238 25.38 -30.20 17.05
CA PRO A 238 25.55 -31.65 17.13
C PRO A 238 24.20 -32.32 17.45
N PRO A 239 23.98 -33.56 17.02
CA PRO A 239 22.80 -34.31 17.43
C PRO A 239 22.73 -34.41 18.96
N PRO A 240 21.53 -34.44 19.56
CA PRO A 240 21.40 -34.68 20.99
C PRO A 240 22.11 -35.98 21.36
N LEU A 241 22.84 -35.96 22.48
CA LEU A 241 23.50 -37.16 23.01
C LEU A 241 22.43 -38.23 23.31
N PRO A 242 22.71 -39.51 22.99
CA PRO A 242 21.78 -40.62 23.22
C PRO A 242 21.51 -40.91 24.69
#